data_AF-A0A8T4VZ91-F1
#
_entry.id   AF-A0A8T4VZ91-F1
#
_cell.length_a   1.000
_cell.length_b   1.000
_cell.length_c   1.000
_cell.angle_alpha   90.00
_cell.angle_beta   90.00
_cell.angle_gamma   90.00
#
_symmetry.space_group_name_H-M   'P 1'
#
loop_
_entity.id
_entity.type
_entity.pdbx_description
1 polymer ?
#
loop_
_entity_poly.entity_id
_entity_poly.type
_entity_poly.pdbx_seq_one_letter_code
_entity_poly.pdbx_strand_id
1 'polypeptide(L)' 'MGVETVQCPTCNADVRVGLPQGSEIQSVQTEAERASTERTKTRPLSCPESHEFAVQFTVG' A
#
# COMPACT_ATOMS: atom_id res chain seq x y z
N MET A 1 -7.41 -12.72 6.06
CA MET A 1 -6.56 -11.74 5.33
C MET A 1 -7.25 -11.46 4.01
N GLY A 2 -7.51 -10.18 3.70
CA GLY A 2 -8.01 -9.77 2.39
C GLY A 2 -6.85 -9.55 1.44
N VAL A 3 -7.04 -9.82 0.15
CA VAL A 3 -6.06 -9.43 -0.88
C VAL A 3 -6.69 -8.30 -1.68
N GLU A 4 -6.05 -7.13 -1.63
CA GLU A 4 -6.42 -6.00 -2.46
C GLU A 4 -5.42 -5.84 -3.60
N THR A 5 -5.87 -5.24 -4.70
CA THR A 5 -4.99 -4.95 -5.85
C THR A 5 -4.80 -3.44 -5.92
N VAL A 6 -3.55 -2.99 -5.92
CA VAL A 6 -3.17 -1.59 -6.09
C VAL A 6 -2.37 -1.41 -7.36
N GLN A 7 -2.47 -0.23 -7.96
CA GLN A 7 -1.67 0.10 -9.12
C GLN A 7 -0.41 0.83 -8.67
N CYS A 8 0.72 0.46 -9.25
CA CYS A 8 1.98 1.17 -9.06
C CYS A 8 1.80 2.62 -9.56
N PRO A 9 2.10 3.65 -8.74
CA PRO A 9 1.97 5.05 -9.15
C PRO A 9 2.95 5.46 -10.26
N THR A 10 3.97 4.64 -10.55
CA THR A 10 5.00 4.93 -11.56
C THR A 10 4.69 4.29 -12.92
N CYS A 11 4.30 3.01 -12.93
CA CYS A 11 4.12 2.24 -14.17
C CYS A 11 2.70 1.67 -14.35
N ASN A 12 1.78 1.98 -13.44
CA ASN A 12 0.39 1.48 -13.40
C ASN A 12 0.26 -0.06 -13.35
N ALA A 13 1.35 -0.79 -13.07
CA ALA A 13 1.30 -2.24 -12.91
C ALA A 13 0.46 -2.64 -11.69
N ASP A 14 -0.36 -3.69 -11.84
CA ASP A 14 -1.16 -4.26 -10.76
C ASP A 14 -0.28 -5.03 -9.76
N VAL A 15 -0.39 -4.66 -8.48
CA VAL A 15 0.33 -5.27 -7.37
C VAL A 15 -0.67 -5.78 -6.35
N ARG A 16 -0.54 -7.05 -5.96
CA ARG A 16 -1.41 -7.67 -4.95
C ARG A 16 -0.85 -7.43 -3.56
N VAL A 17 -1.71 -6.93 -2.67
CA VAL A 17 -1.36 -6.57 -1.29
C VAL A 17 -2.23 -7.37 -0.34
N GLY A 18 -1.58 -8.17 0.51
CA GLY A 18 -2.26 -8.81 1.62
C GLY A 18 -2.50 -7.82 2.74
N LEU A 19 -3.75 -7.56 3.07
CA LEU A 19 -4.16 -6.68 4.16
C LEU A 19 -4.87 -7.45 5.28
N PRO A 20 -4.77 -6.96 6.54
CA PRO A 20 -5.60 -7.45 7.62
C PRO A 20 -7.09 -7.37 7.27
N GLN A 21 -7.90 -8.23 7.88
CA GLN A 21 -9.34 -8.17 7.66
C GLN A 21 -9.90 -6.90 8.31
N GLY A 22 -10.65 -6.10 7.56
CA GLY A 22 -11.14 -4.78 8.01
C GLY A 22 -10.13 -3.63 7.84
N SER A 23 -8.99 -3.88 7.18
CA SER A 23 -8.10 -2.83 6.71
C SER A 23 -8.51 -2.35 5.34
N GLU A 24 -8.42 -1.04 5.12
CA GLU A 24 -8.71 -0.39 3.83
C GLU A 24 -7.52 0.47 3.41
N ILE A 25 -7.18 0.44 2.12
CA ILE A 25 -6.13 1.29 1.56
C ILE A 25 -6.65 2.72 1.46
N GLN A 26 -5.91 3.64 2.06
CA GLN A 26 -6.20 5.07 1.98
C GLN A 26 -5.41 5.75 0.87
N SER A 27 -4.12 5.43 0.74
CA SER A 27 -3.24 6.08 -0.23
C SER A 27 -2.17 5.13 -0.77
N VAL A 28 -1.78 5.36 -2.03
CA VAL A 28 -0.63 4.72 -2.68
C VAL A 28 0.32 5.84 -3.09
N GLN A 29 1.58 5.76 -2.66
CA GLN A 29 2.53 6.86 -2.79
C GLN A 29 3.91 6.31 -3.09
N THR A 30 4.64 6.98 -3.99
CA THR A 30 6.01 6.62 -4.37
C THR A 30 7.01 6.83 -3.23
N GLU A 31 6.73 7.78 -2.35
CA GLU A 31 7.57 8.09 -1.20
C GLU A 31 6.82 7.73 0.09
N ALA A 32 7.50 7.03 1.00
CA ALA A 32 6.94 6.67 2.30
C ALA A 32 6.89 7.91 3.19
N GLU A 33 5.98 8.85 2.92
CA GLU A 33 5.63 9.89 3.87
C GLU A 33 5.20 9.21 5.17
N ARG A 34 5.94 9.48 6.24
CA ARG A 34 5.75 8.89 7.57
C ARG A 34 4.56 9.53 8.27
N ALA A 35 3.38 9.49 7.66
CA ALA A 35 2.13 9.84 8.33
C ALA A 35 1.54 8.59 9.03
N SER A 36 2.31 7.98 9.94
CA SER A 36 1.82 6.88 10.78
C SER A 36 1.05 7.46 11.96
N THR A 37 -0.25 7.64 11.80
CA THR A 37 -1.15 7.85 12.95
C THR A 37 -1.43 6.53 13.66
N GLU A 38 -1.96 6.55 14.88
CA GLU A 38 -2.18 5.35 15.71
C GLU A 38 -3.05 4.26 15.03
N ARG A 39 -3.86 4.62 14.02
CA ARG A 39 -4.71 3.70 13.24
C ARG A 39 -4.26 3.47 11.80
N THR A 40 -3.13 4.04 11.39
CA THR A 40 -2.68 4.01 10.00
C THR A 40 -1.29 3.42 9.90
N LYS A 41 -1.12 2.40 9.05
CA LYS A 41 0.17 1.77 8.78
C LYS A 41 0.59 2.02 7.33
N THR A 42 1.88 2.23 7.17
CA THR A 42 2.53 2.34 5.87
C THR A 42 3.28 1.04 5.61
N ARG A 43 3.07 0.42 4.45
CA ARG A 43 3.78 -0.79 4.03
C ARG A 43 4.50 -0.55 2.71
N PRO A 44 5.82 -0.76 2.67
CA PRO A 44 6.57 -0.71 1.41
C PRO A 44 6.21 -1.92 0.56
N LEU A 45 6.12 -1.68 -0.75
CA LEU A 45 5.83 -2.65 -1.79
C LEU A 45 6.74 -2.41 -2.97
N SER A 46 6.96 -3.48 -3.74
CA SER A 46 7.70 -3.43 -4.98
C SER A 46 6.81 -3.95 -6.09
N CYS A 47 6.72 -3.21 -7.19
CA CYS A 47 5.99 -3.67 -8.37
C CYS A 47 6.85 -4.65 -9.19
N PRO A 48 6.28 -5.42 -10.14
CA PRO A 48 7.05 -6.34 -10.97
C PRO A 48 8.14 -5.65 -11.83
N GLU A 49 7.96 -4.38 -12.14
CA GLU A 49 8.94 -3.53 -12.84
C GLU A 49 10.03 -2.97 -11.89
N SER A 50 10.13 -3.47 -10.66
CA SER A 50 11.12 -3.06 -9.66
C SER A 50 11.04 -1.60 -9.20
N HIS A 51 9.86 -0.97 -9.31
CA HIS A 51 9.61 0.33 -8.66
C HIS A 51 9.23 0.10 -7.20
N GLU A 52 9.85 0.88 -6.31
CA GLU A 52 9.54 0.93 -4.90
C GLU A 52 8.45 1.97 -4.64
N PHE A 53 7.43 1.58 -3.89
CA PHE A 53 6.36 2.47 -3.47
C PHE A 53 5.81 2.00 -2.12
N ALA A 54 4.92 2.77 -1.52
CA ALA A 54 4.29 2.42 -0.26
C ALA A 54 2.77 2.55 -0.37
N VAL A 55 2.08 1.67 0.34
CA VAL A 55 0.64 1.78 0.58
C VAL A 55 0.40 2.14 2.02
N GLN A 56 -0.50 3.09 2.20
CA GLN A 56 -1.02 3.49 3.50
C GLN A 56 -2.40 2.89 3.68
N PHE A 57 -2.60 2.13 4.76
CA PHE A 57 -3.86 1.48 5.06
C PHE A 57 -4.23 1.64 6.54
N THR A 58 -5.53 1.63 6.83
CA THR A 58 -6.03 1.65 8.21
C THR A 58 -6.00 0.26 8.82
N VAL A 59 -5.83 0.18 10.13
CA VAL A 59 -6.06 -1.04 10.90
C VAL A 59 -7.29 -0.82 11.77
N GLY A 60 -8.35 -1.58 11.48
CA GLY A 60 -9.60 -1.61 12.25
C GLY A 60 -9.48 -2.38 13.55
#